data_AF-A0A0Q8UM33-F1
#
_entry.id   AF-A0A0Q8UM33-F1
#
_cell.length_a   1.000
_cell.length_b   1.000
_cell.length_c   1.000
_cell.angle_alpha   90.00
_cell.angle_beta   90.00
_cell.angle_gamma   90.00
#
_symmetry.space_group_name_H-M   'P 1'
#
loop_
_entity.id
_entity.type
_entity.pdbx_description
1 polymer ?
#
loop_
_entity_poly.entity_id
_entity_poly.type
_entity_poly.pdbx_seq_one_letter_code
_entity_poly.pdbx_strand_id
1 'polypeptide(L)' 'MAAMSAAIADVVAHALRTLPPETRGRFLRDLMATAAAGLTALEGEQASSEAVYRLGDAVVGCGPVDPA' A
#
# COMPACT_ATOMS: atom_id res chain seq x y z
N MET A 1 4.37 13.32 -11.13
CA MET A 1 4.12 12.48 -9.94
C MET A 1 2.65 12.05 -9.83
N ALA A 2 1.68 12.96 -9.85
CA ALA A 2 0.24 12.63 -9.77
C ALA A 2 -0.26 11.65 -10.86
N ALA A 3 0.15 11.81 -12.11
CA ALA A 3 -0.24 10.90 -13.20
C ALA A 3 0.28 9.46 -13.01
N MET A 4 1.48 9.30 -12.45
CA MET A 4 2.06 7.99 -12.16
C MET A 4 1.34 7.30 -10.99
N SER A 5 0.95 8.07 -9.98
CA SER A 5 0.11 7.58 -8.87
C SER A 5 -1.27 7.11 -9.35
N ALA A 6 -1.89 7.83 -10.30
CA ALA A 6 -3.14 7.41 -10.92
C ALA A 6 -3.00 6.08 -11.70
N ALA A 7 -1.92 5.93 -12.47
CA ALA A 7 -1.64 4.69 -13.20
C ALA A 7 -1.46 3.47 -12.27
N ILE A 8 -0.82 3.66 -11.11
CA ILE A 8 -0.68 2.61 -10.10
C ILE A 8 -2.04 2.25 -9.49
N ALA A 9 -2.86 3.24 -9.18
CA ALA A 9 -4.20 3.03 -8.63
C ALA A 9 -5.07 2.21 -9.60
N ASP A 10 -5.01 2.49 -10.90
CA ASP A 10 -5.75 1.76 -11.92
C ASP A 10 -5.33 0.29 -12.03
N VAL A 11 -4.03 0.00 -11.94
CA VAL A 11 -3.50 -1.38 -11.96
C VAL A 11 -4.03 -2.15 -10.76
N VAL A 12 -3.95 -1.58 -9.56
CA VAL A 12 -4.44 -2.22 -8.33
C VAL A 12 -5.95 -2.41 -8.38
N ALA A 13 -6.70 -1.39 -8.80
CA ALA A 13 -8.15 -1.46 -8.93
C ALA A 13 -8.59 -2.50 -9.98
N HIS A 14 -7.84 -2.66 -11.07
CA HIS A 14 -8.08 -3.71 -12.05
C HIS A 14 -7.86 -5.10 -11.43
N ALA A 15 -6.72 -5.34 -10.78
CA ALA A 15 -6.43 -6.61 -10.12
C ALA A 15 -7.47 -6.99 -9.07
N LEU A 16 -7.93 -6.02 -8.27
CA LEU A 16 -8.97 -6.25 -7.27
C LEU A 16 -10.33 -6.59 -7.89
N ARG A 17 -10.66 -6.08 -9.08
CA ARG A 17 -11.90 -6.44 -9.79
C ARG A 17 -11.85 -7.84 -10.38
N THR A 18 -10.68 -8.33 -10.78
CA THR A 18 -10.51 -9.63 -11.44
C THR A 18 -10.28 -10.77 -10.45
N LEU A 19 -9.70 -10.50 -9.29
CA LEU A 19 -9.40 -11.53 -8.28
C LEU A 19 -10.64 -11.95 -7.46
N PRO A 20 -10.72 -13.25 -7.07
CA PRO A 20 -11.72 -13.74 -6.13
C PRO A 20 -11.70 -12.95 -4.81
N PRO A 21 -12.86 -12.60 -4.22
CA PRO A 21 -12.95 -11.78 -3.00
C PRO A 21 -12.03 -12.24 -1.86
N GLU A 22 -11.94 -13.54 -1.65
CA GLU A 22 -11.13 -14.18 -0.60
C GLU A 22 -9.62 -14.01 -0.78
N THR A 23 -9.16 -13.71 -2.00
CA THR A 23 -7.72 -13.55 -2.31
C THR A 23 -7.26 -12.10 -2.30
N ARG A 24 -8.18 -11.13 -2.45
CA ARG A 24 -7.88 -9.70 -2.54
C ARG A 24 -7.08 -9.18 -1.36
N GLY A 25 -7.45 -9.59 -0.14
CA GLY A 25 -6.74 -9.18 1.07
C GLY A 25 -5.30 -9.70 1.11
N ARG A 26 -5.06 -10.92 0.63
CA ARG A 26 -3.71 -11.48 0.50
C ARG A 26 -2.92 -10.75 -0.58
N PHE A 27 -3.51 -10.51 -1.75
CA PHE A 27 -2.89 -9.77 -2.84
C PHE A 27 -2.35 -8.41 -2.40
N LEU A 28 -3.14 -7.64 -1.64
CA LEU A 28 -2.70 -6.33 -1.15
C LEU A 28 -1.51 -6.44 -0.17
N ARG A 29 -1.50 -7.45 0.70
CA ARG A 29 -0.36 -7.68 1.61
C ARG A 29 0.90 -8.08 0.85
N ASP A 30 0.77 -8.96 -0.14
CA ASP A 30 1.90 -9.40 -0.98
C ASP A 30 2.45 -8.24 -1.81
N LEU A 31 1.59 -7.36 -2.34
CA LEU A 31 1.98 -6.13 -3.02
C LEU A 31 2.77 -5.20 -2.09
N MET A 32 2.27 -4.94 -0.87
CA MET A 32 2.96 -4.10 0.12
C MET A 32 4.32 -4.69 0.51
N ALA A 33 4.38 -6.00 0.77
CA ALA A 33 5.63 -6.69 1.11
C ALA A 33 6.66 -6.59 -0.03
N THR A 34 6.21 -6.76 -1.27
CA THR A 34 7.07 -6.65 -2.47
C THR A 34 7.58 -5.22 -2.65
N ALA A 35 6.72 -4.21 -2.49
CA ALA A 35 7.11 -2.81 -2.58
C ALA A 35 8.11 -2.43 -1.47
N ALA A 36 7.88 -2.86 -0.23
CA ALA A 36 8.80 -2.63 0.88
C ALA A 36 10.17 -3.29 0.64
N ALA A 37 10.20 -4.52 0.10
CA ALA A 37 11.46 -5.17 -0.28
C ALA A 37 12.21 -4.37 -1.36
N GLY A 38 11.49 -3.83 -2.36
CA GLY A 38 12.07 -2.95 -3.37
C GLY A 38 12.64 -1.65 -2.79
N LEU A 39 11.91 -1.00 -1.89
CA LEU A 39 12.37 0.20 -1.18
C LEU A 39 13.62 -0.10 -0.34
N THR A 40 13.64 -1.23 0.38
CA THR A 40 14.82 -1.64 1.16
C THR A 40 16.04 -1.85 0.26
N ALA A 41 15.85 -2.46 -0.92
CA ALA A 41 16.94 -2.67 -1.87
C ALA A 41 17.47 -1.36 -2.49
N LEU A 42 16.61 -0.35 -2.68
CA LEU A 42 16.97 0.92 -3.33
C LEU A 42 17.45 2.00 -2.34
N GLU A 43 16.85 2.07 -1.15
CA GLU A 43 17.01 3.17 -0.19
C GLU A 43 17.60 2.71 1.16
N GLY A 44 17.73 1.40 1.36
CA GLY A 44 18.21 0.81 2.61
C GLY A 44 17.10 0.57 3.64
N GLU A 45 17.43 -0.25 4.64
CA GLU A 45 16.47 -0.76 5.64
C GLU A 45 15.82 0.34 6.49
N GLN A 46 16.60 1.32 6.92
CA GLN A 46 16.12 2.41 7.80
C GLN A 46 15.09 3.29 7.07
N ALA A 47 15.41 3.75 5.86
CA ALA A 47 14.53 4.62 5.09
C ALA A 47 13.24 3.90 4.66
N SER A 48 13.38 2.63 4.24
CA SER A 48 12.24 1.77 3.90
C SER A 48 11.30 1.55 5.10
N SER A 49 11.87 1.23 6.27
CA SER A 49 11.08 1.02 7.50
C SER A 49 10.30 2.28 7.89
N GLU A 50 10.93 3.45 7.84
CA GLU A 50 10.29 4.73 8.13
C GLU A 50 9.17 5.08 7.12
N ALA A 51 9.37 4.76 5.84
CA ALA A 51 8.34 4.95 4.82
C ALA A 51 7.12 4.05 5.06
N VAL A 52 7.34 2.76 5.36
CA VAL A 52 6.26 1.81 5.68
C VAL A 52 5.55 2.20 6.97
N TYR A 53 6.29 2.65 7.98
CA TYR A 53 5.71 3.13 9.24
C TYR A 53 4.75 4.31 9.01
N ARG A 54 5.19 5.34 8.28
CA ARG A 54 4.35 6.51 7.96
C ARG A 54 3.11 6.15 7.13
N LEU A 55 3.23 5.18 6.21
CA LEU A 55 2.08 4.66 5.47
C LEU A 55 1.07 3.98 6.40
N GLY A 56 1.55 3.19 7.36
CA GLY A 56 0.70 2.56 8.38
C GLY A 56 -0.03 3.57 9.26
N ASP A 57 0.67 4.61 9.71
CA ASP A 57 0.11 5.69 10.51
C ASP A 57 -1.01 6.44 9.77
N ALA A 58 -0.82 6.73 8.49
CA ALA A 58 -1.84 7.38 7.65
C ALA A 58 -3.14 6.56 7.52
N VAL A 59 -3.07 5.21 7.60
CA VAL A 59 -4.28 4.36 7.60
C VAL A 59 -5.07 4.52 8.90
N VAL A 60 -4.38 4.65 10.04
CA VAL A 60 -5.03 4.85 11.35
C VAL A 60 -5.71 6.22 11.41
N GLY A 61 -5.06 7.27 10.90
CA GLY A 61 -5.65 8.61 10.80
C GLY A 61 -6.85 8.73 9.86
N CYS A 62 -7.08 7.73 9.00
CA CYS A 62 -8.20 7.69 8.04
C CYS A 62 -9.41 6.87 8.56
N GLY A 63 -9.34 6.34 9.79
CA GLY A 63 -10.47 5.65 10.43
C GLY A 63 -11.65 6.60 10.71
N PRO A 64 -12.88 6.08 10.88
CA PRO A 64 -14.03 6.90 11.26
C PRO A 64 -13.70 7.63 12.57
N VAL A 65 -13.72 8.96 12.53
CA VAL A 65 -13.66 9.79 13.73
C VAL A 65 -14.95 9.52 14.49
N ASP A 66 -14.86 8.86 15.66
CA ASP A 66 -15.99 8.78 16.57
C ASP A 66 -16.43 10.22 16.91
N PRO A 67 -17.67 10.64 16.60
CA PRO A 67 -18.20 11.88 17.15
C PRO A 67 -18.49 11.62 18.62
N ALA A 68 -17.63 12.17 19.49
CA ALA A 68 -17.91 12.30 20.92
C ALA A 68 -19.20 13.09 21.17
#